data_AF-A0A016X2M8-F1
#
_entry.id   AF-A0A016X2M8-F1
#
_cell.length_a   1.000
_cell.length_b   1.000
_cell.length_c   1.000
_cell.angle_alpha   90.00
_cell.angle_beta   90.00
_cell.angle_gamma   90.00
#
_symmetry.space_group_name_H-M   'P 1'
#
loop_
_entity.id
_entity.type
_entity.pdbx_description
1 polymer ?
#
loop_
_entity_poly.entity_id
_entity_poly.type
_entity_poly.pdbx_seq_one_letter_code
_entity_poly.pdbx_strand_id
1 'polypeptide(L)' 'MCKKNLLNPPIPSAILTLGPVPPIQKEEVVSALAKTRNGRAPGPDNLPSKIWRGVGGKGKRWLTSSFNGIIAERKLPEA' A
#
# COMPACT_ATOMS: atom_id res chain seq x y z
N MET A 1 27.01 11.08 26.51
CA MET A 1 25.89 11.13 25.53
C MET A 1 25.70 9.74 24.94
N CYS A 2 24.71 8.98 25.42
CA CYS A 2 24.50 7.59 25.03
C CYS A 2 24.02 7.48 23.58
N LYS A 3 24.82 6.85 22.71
CA LYS A 3 24.37 6.34 21.42
C LYS A 3 23.39 5.20 21.70
N LYS A 4 22.09 5.51 21.73
CA LYS A 4 21.05 4.48 21.80
C LYS A 4 21.14 3.69 20.49
N ASN A 5 21.59 2.44 20.59
CA ASN A 5 21.56 1.50 19.47
C ASN A 5 20.09 1.36 19.02
N LEU A 6 19.73 1.99 17.91
CA LEU A 6 18.44 1.86 17.26
C LEU A 6 18.41 0.51 16.51
N LEU A 7 18.54 -0.59 17.25
CA LEU A 7 18.24 -1.90 16.67
C LEU A 7 16.72 -1.92 16.51
N ASN A 8 16.26 -1.81 15.28
CA ASN A 8 14.88 -2.08 14.94
C ASN A 8 14.53 -3.50 15.43
N PRO A 9 13.39 -3.68 16.13
CA PRO A 9 12.99 -5.01 16.53
C PRO A 9 12.92 -5.90 15.29
N PRO A 10 13.31 -7.18 15.40
CA PRO A 10 13.15 -8.11 14.29
C PRO A 10 11.70 -8.04 13.83
N ILE A 11 11.51 -7.80 12.53
CA ILE A 11 10.18 -7.81 11.93
C ILE A 11 9.58 -9.17 12.30
N PRO A 12 8.42 -9.22 12.99
CA PRO A 12 7.76 -10.49 13.26
C PRO A 12 7.67 -11.23 11.95
N SER A 13 8.22 -12.46 11.89
CA SER A 13 8.18 -13.27 10.68
C SER A 13 6.74 -13.30 10.20
N ALA A 14 6.48 -12.64 9.07
CA ALA A 14 5.13 -12.46 8.57
C ALA A 14 4.51 -13.86 8.44
N ILE A 15 3.30 -14.03 8.96
CA ILE A 15 2.57 -15.30 8.82
C ILE A 15 2.51 -15.59 7.32
N LEU A 16 3.20 -16.64 6.90
CA LEU A 16 3.11 -17.12 5.53
C LEU A 16 1.64 -17.48 5.30
N THR A 17 1.04 -16.91 4.27
CA THR A 17 -0.30 -17.31 3.87
C THR A 17 -0.23 -18.79 3.48
N LEU A 18 -1.04 -19.63 4.13
CA LEU A 18 -1.19 -21.03 3.75
C LEU A 18 -2.05 -21.09 2.48
N GLY A 19 -1.47 -20.69 1.34
CA GLY A 19 -2.14 -20.66 0.04
C GLY A 19 -1.97 -19.36 -0.74
N PRO A 20 -2.56 -19.31 -1.96
CA PRO A 20 -2.58 -18.12 -2.79
C PRO A 20 -3.28 -16.95 -2.09
N VAL A 21 -2.73 -15.74 -2.26
CA VAL A 21 -3.37 -14.52 -1.76
C VAL A 21 -4.64 -14.27 -2.59
N PRO A 22 -5.83 -14.12 -1.95
CA PRO A 22 -7.05 -13.79 -2.68
C PRO A 22 -6.91 -12.45 -3.44
N PRO A 23 -7.60 -12.29 -4.58
CA PRO A 23 -7.58 -11.03 -5.31
C PRO A 23 -8.24 -9.92 -4.49
N ILE A 24 -7.62 -8.76 -4.48
CA ILE A 24 -8.12 -7.54 -3.85
C ILE A 24 -9.36 -7.07 -4.63
N GLN A 25 -10.44 -6.81 -3.90
CA GLN A 25 -11.67 -6.26 -4.45
C GLN A 25 -11.65 -4.74 -4.47
N LYS A 26 -12.45 -4.15 -5.36
CA LYS A 26 -12.54 -2.69 -5.50
C LYS A 26 -13.03 -2.03 -4.21
N GLU A 27 -13.90 -2.70 -3.47
CA GLU A 27 -14.51 -2.26 -2.22
C GLU A 27 -13.46 -2.17 -1.09
N GLU A 28 -12.49 -3.09 -1.09
CA GLU A 28 -11.33 -3.05 -0.20
C GLU A 28 -10.45 -1.85 -0.51
N VAL A 29 -10.19 -1.58 -1.81
CA VAL A 29 -9.45 -0.39 -2.24
C VAL A 29 -10.18 0.89 -1.81
N VAL A 30 -11.50 0.97 -2.02
CA VAL A 30 -12.31 2.11 -1.58
C VAL A 30 -12.19 2.34 -0.07
N SER A 31 -12.32 1.26 0.70
CA SER A 31 -12.22 1.32 2.17
C SER A 31 -10.82 1.71 2.65
N ALA A 32 -9.76 1.23 1.98
CA ALA A 32 -8.38 1.57 2.28
C ALA A 32 -8.07 3.04 1.95
N LEU A 33 -8.53 3.53 0.80
CA LEU A 33 -8.36 4.94 0.42
C LEU A 33 -9.06 5.87 1.42
N ALA A 34 -10.23 5.50 1.93
CA ALA A 34 -10.93 6.27 2.96
C ALA A 34 -10.13 6.37 4.28
N LYS A 35 -9.35 5.34 4.62
CA LYS A 35 -8.53 5.27 5.85
C LYS A 35 -7.18 6.02 5.74
N THR A 36 -6.80 6.49 4.56
CA THR A 36 -5.54 7.26 4.41
C THR A 36 -5.60 8.53 5.28
N ARG A 37 -4.59 8.84 6.10
CA ARG A 37 -4.64 10.00 7.01
C ARG A 37 -4.03 11.24 6.36
N ASN A 38 -4.72 12.38 6.43
CA ASN A 38 -4.17 13.68 6.01
C ASN A 38 -3.04 14.14 6.95
N GLY A 39 -2.12 14.97 6.44
CA GLY A 39 -1.04 15.55 7.24
C GLY A 39 0.13 14.61 7.54
N ARG A 40 0.18 13.45 6.87
CA ARG A 40 1.41 12.65 6.78
C ARG A 40 2.36 13.30 5.76
N ALA A 41 3.66 13.27 6.07
CA ALA A 41 4.69 13.71 5.13
C ALA A 41 4.57 12.89 3.82
N PRO A 42 4.68 13.53 2.64
CA PRO A 42 4.72 12.83 1.36
C PRO A 42 5.86 11.80 1.32
N GLY A 43 5.69 10.76 0.50
CA GLY A 43 6.76 9.82 0.21
C GLY A 43 7.82 10.42 -0.72
N PRO A 44 8.79 9.60 -1.18
CA PRO A 44 9.77 10.01 -2.21
C PRO A 44 9.13 10.44 -3.54
N ASP A 45 7.88 10.03 -3.77
CA ASP A 45 7.03 10.45 -4.89
C ASP A 45 6.51 11.89 -4.75
N ASN A 46 6.72 12.51 -3.59
CA ASN A 46 6.24 13.84 -3.22
C ASN A 46 4.70 14.00 -3.35
N LEU A 47 3.95 12.89 -3.35
CA LEU A 47 2.50 12.91 -3.46
C LEU A 47 1.84 12.99 -2.08
N PRO A 48 1.05 14.04 -1.79
CA PRO A 48 0.34 14.12 -0.53
C PRO A 48 -0.76 13.05 -0.44
N SER A 49 -0.96 12.51 0.77
CA SER A 49 -2.01 11.53 1.10
C SER A 49 -3.42 11.94 0.67
N LYS A 50 -3.69 13.24 0.51
CA LYS A 50 -4.97 13.78 0.04
C LYS A 50 -5.33 13.36 -1.39
N ILE A 51 -4.35 13.10 -2.25
CA ILE A 51 -4.58 12.71 -3.66
C ILE A 51 -5.38 11.41 -3.73
N TRP A 52 -5.08 10.45 -2.85
CA TRP A 52 -5.73 9.15 -2.78
C TRP A 52 -7.25 9.21 -2.52
N ARG A 53 -7.72 10.22 -1.78
CA ARG A 53 -9.17 10.47 -1.60
C ARG A 53 -9.85 11.00 -2.86
N GLY A 54 -9.13 11.76 -3.68
CA GLY A 54 -9.66 12.42 -4.87
C GLY A 54 -9.74 11.51 -6.10
N VAL A 55 -9.26 10.27 -6.00
CA VAL A 55 -9.18 9.36 -7.15
C VAL A 55 -10.59 8.96 -7.61
N GLY A 56 -10.91 9.27 -8.86
CA GLY A 56 -12.18 8.88 -9.49
C GLY A 56 -12.32 7.38 -9.71
N GLY A 57 -13.48 6.93 -10.21
CA GLY A 57 -13.76 5.51 -10.45
C GLY A 57 -12.74 4.81 -11.35
N LYS A 58 -12.16 5.52 -12.32
CA LYS A 58 -11.10 5.00 -13.20
C LYS A 58 -9.82 4.68 -12.42
N GLY A 59 -9.36 5.60 -11.56
CA GLY A 59 -8.13 5.35 -10.79
C GLY A 59 -8.33 4.30 -9.69
N LYS A 60 -9.53 4.18 -9.10
CA LYS A 60 -9.85 3.08 -8.19
C LYS A 60 -9.75 1.71 -8.89
N ARG A 61 -10.27 1.61 -10.13
CA ARG A 61 -10.13 0.40 -10.96
C ARG A 61 -8.68 0.11 -11.31
N TRP A 62 -7.93 1.14 -11.69
CA TRP A 62 -6.50 1.01 -11.98
C TRP A 62 -5.74 0.49 -10.76
N LEU A 63 -5.90 1.10 -9.58
CA LEU A 63 -5.27 0.64 -8.33
C LEU A 63 -5.59 -0.82 -8.01
N THR A 64 -6.85 -1.22 -8.18
CA THR A 64 -7.28 -2.61 -7.94
C THR A 64 -6.53 -3.57 -8.87
N SER A 65 -6.44 -3.24 -10.16
CA SER A 65 -5.69 -4.04 -11.14
C SER A 65 -4.19 -4.05 -10.84
N SER A 66 -3.62 -2.90 -10.49
CA SER A 66 -2.20 -2.76 -10.18
C SER A 66 -1.78 -3.60 -8.98
N PHE A 67 -2.53 -3.55 -7.88
CA PHE A 67 -2.21 -4.35 -6.70
C PHE A 67 -2.33 -5.85 -6.97
N ASN A 68 -3.37 -6.27 -7.70
CA ASN A 68 -3.53 -7.67 -8.07
C ASN A 68 -2.41 -8.14 -9.02
N GLY A 69 -1.96 -7.29 -9.94
CA GLY A 69 -0.79 -7.56 -10.79
C GLY A 69 0.49 -7.72 -9.96
N ILE A 70 0.74 -6.84 -8.99
CA ILE A 70 1.90 -6.96 -8.08
C ILE A 70 1.85 -8.26 -7.27
N ILE A 71 0.69 -8.66 -6.77
CA ILE A 71 0.52 -9.90 -6.00
C ILE A 71 0.80 -11.12 -6.87
N ALA A 72 0.26 -11.14 -8.09
CA ALA A 72 0.40 -12.27 -9.01
C ALA A 72 1.81 -12.39 -9.60
N GLU A 73 2.37 -11.27 -10.08
CA GLU A 73 3.62 -11.26 -10.86
C GLU A 73 4.85 -10.92 -10.04
N ARG A 74 4.67 -10.40 -8.81
CA ARG A 74 5.75 -9.86 -7.97
C ARG A 74 6.58 -8.77 -8.65
N LYS A 75 5.97 -8.06 -9.60
CA LYS A 75 6.55 -6.95 -10.38
C LYS A 75 5.75 -5.67 -10.15
N LEU A 76 6.42 -4.54 -10.25
CA LEU A 76 5.74 -3.25 -10.26
C LEU A 76 5.03 -3.03 -11.60
N PRO A 77 3.85 -2.39 -11.62
CA PRO A 77 3.20 -2.03 -12.87
C PRO A 77 4.11 -1.06 -13.64
N GLU A 78 4.23 -1.28 -14.95
CA GLU A 78 4.83 -0.27 -15.82
C GLU A 78 3.94 0.97 -15.87
N ALA A 79 4.59 2.14 -15.95
CA ALA A 79 3.95 3.44 -15.95
C ALA A 79 3.37 3.80 -17.32
#